data_AF-A0A972MXU4-F1
#
_entry.id   AF-A0A972MXU4-F1
#
_cell.length_a   1.000
_cell.length_b   1.000
_cell.length_c   1.000
_cell.angle_alpha   90.00
_cell.angle_beta   90.00
_cell.angle_gamma   90.00
#
_symmetry.space_group_name_H-M   'P 1'
#
loop_
_entity.id
_entity.type
_entity.pdbx_description
1 polymer ?
#
loop_
_entity_poly.entity_id
_entity_poly.type
_entity_poly.pdbx_seq_one_letter_code
_entity_poly.pdbx_strand_id
1 'polypeptide(L)' 'MSEKQKKPSKTAQLIQHSATKLFAEKGYDGTIMDELASITGANKASIYYHFK' A
#
# COMPACT_ATOMS: atom_id res chain seq x y z
N MET A 1 -1.45 -28.42 7.76
CA MET A 1 -2.28 -27.22 7.57
C MET A 1 -1.46 -26.25 6.73
N SER A 2 -1.69 -26.20 5.42
CA SER A 2 -0.90 -25.31 4.56
C SER A 2 -1.58 -23.95 4.50
N GLU A 3 -0.95 -22.95 5.12
CA GLU A 3 -1.33 -21.55 5.01
C GLU A 3 -1.29 -21.15 3.53
N LYS A 4 -2.47 -21.13 2.89
CA LYS A 4 -2.62 -20.60 1.54
C LYS A 4 -2.30 -19.11 1.61
N GLN A 5 -1.07 -18.74 1.26
CA GLN A 5 -0.70 -17.36 0.98
C GLN A 5 -1.65 -16.86 -0.13
N LYS A 6 -2.69 -16.11 0.27
CA LYS A 6 -3.57 -15.43 -0.67
C LYS A 6 -2.67 -14.50 -1.47
N LYS A 7 -2.56 -14.75 -2.78
CA LYS A 7 -1.87 -13.82 -3.68
C LYS A 7 -2.41 -12.42 -3.41
N PRO A 8 -1.54 -11.42 -3.15
CA PRO A 8 -1.99 -10.05 -2.93
C PRO A 8 -2.84 -9.62 -4.13
N SER A 9 -3.95 -8.93 -3.85
CA SER A 9 -4.79 -8.38 -4.89
C SER A 9 -3.97 -7.42 -5.77
N LYS A 10 -4.40 -7.19 -7.01
CA LYS A 10 -3.76 -6.19 -7.89
C LYS A 10 -3.62 -4.83 -7.19
N THR A 11 -4.62 -4.46 -6.40
CA THR A 11 -4.61 -3.25 -5.57
C THR A 11 -3.52 -3.29 -4.51
N ALA A 12 -3.35 -4.39 -3.77
CA ALA A 12 -2.29 -4.53 -2.78
C ALA A 12 -0.89 -4.43 -3.41
N GLN A 13 -0.68 -5.04 -4.58
CA GLN A 13 0.59 -4.91 -5.30
C GLN A 13 0.86 -3.46 -5.74
N LEU A 14 -0.16 -2.75 -6.21
CA LEU A 14 -0.06 -1.34 -6.58
C LEU A 14 0.28 -0.47 -5.37
N ILE A 15 -0.40 -0.69 -4.24
CA ILE A 15 -0.14 0.02 -2.98
C ILE A 15 1.30 -0.20 -2.54
N GLN A 16 1.78 -1.45 -2.53
CA GLN A 16 3.14 -1.76 -2.12
C GLN A 16 4.18 -1.07 -3.02
N HIS A 17 4.02 -1.17 -4.34
CA HIS A 17 4.95 -0.56 -5.29
C HIS A 17 4.98 0.97 -5.17
N SER A 18 3.81 1.61 -5.10
CA SER A 18 3.69 3.06 -4.94
C SER A 18 4.27 3.52 -3.61
N ALA A 19 4.02 2.78 -2.52
CA ALA A 19 4.56 3.10 -1.20
C ALA A 19 6.09 3.05 -1.21
N THR A 20 6.68 1.99 -1.75
CA THR A 20 8.14 1.86 -1.87
C THR A 20 8.76 3.04 -2.61
N LYS A 21 8.16 3.47 -3.72
CA LYS A 21 8.65 4.61 -4.48
C LYS A 21 8.53 5.92 -3.69
N LEU A 22 7.38 6.16 -3.06
CA LEU A 22 7.14 7.37 -2.28
C LEU A 22 8.11 7.48 -1.09
N PHE A 23 8.31 6.38 -0.37
CA PHE A 23 9.25 6.34 0.75
C PHE A 23 10.69 6.58 0.30
N ALA A 24 11.08 6.07 -0.87
CA ALA A 24 12.41 6.32 -1.43
C ALA A 24 12.62 7.78 -1.86
N GLU A 25 11.59 8.44 -2.38
CA GLU A 25 11.68 9.82 -2.86
C GLU A 25 11.53 10.87 -1.74
N LYS A 26 10.66 10.62 -0.75
CA LYS A 26 10.27 11.63 0.26
C LYS A 26 10.65 11.28 1.70
N GLY A 27 11.13 10.07 1.95
CA GLY A 27 11.31 9.55 3.30
C GLY A 27 9.98 9.22 3.99
N TYR A 28 10.07 8.71 5.21
CA TYR A 28 8.91 8.23 5.99
C TYR A 28 7.97 9.37 6.41
N ASP A 29 8.50 10.47 6.93
CA ASP A 29 7.71 11.64 7.38
C ASP A 29 7.00 12.38 6.25
N GLY A 30 7.55 12.36 5.03
CA GLY A 30 6.95 13.00 3.86
C GLY A 30 5.90 12.14 3.14
N THR A 31 5.81 10.85 3.49
CA THR A 31 4.91 9.89 2.84
C THR A 31 3.60 9.79 3.62
N ILE A 32 2.64 10.60 3.21
CA ILE A 32 1.31 10.63 3.80
C ILE A 32 0.44 9.54 3.16
N MET A 33 -0.22 8.73 3.99
CA MET A 33 -1.16 7.70 3.53
C MET A 33 -2.30 8.26 2.66
N ASP A 34 -2.59 9.58 2.72
CA ASP A 34 -3.49 10.28 1.78
C ASP A 34 -2.94 10.32 0.36
N GLU A 35 -1.64 10.57 0.21
CA GLU A 35 -1.00 10.64 -1.09
C GLU A 35 -0.91 9.24 -1.70
N LEU A 36 -0.58 8.23 -0.89
CA LEU A 36 -0.60 6.83 -1.32
C LEU A 36 -2.01 6.38 -1.75
N ALA A 37 -3.04 6.75 -0.99
CA ALA A 37 -4.43 6.51 -1.34
C ALA A 37 -4.81 7.18 -2.67
N SER A 38 -4.41 8.43 -2.85
CA SER A 38 -4.67 9.20 -4.08
C SER A 38 -3.99 8.60 -5.30
N ILE A 39 -2.73 8.17 -5.20
CA ILE A 39 -1.96 7.58 -6.31
C ILE A 39 -2.49 6.19 -6.69
N THR A 40 -2.92 5.41 -5.71
CA THR A 40 -3.35 4.02 -5.92
C THR A 40 -4.84 3.89 -6.24
N GLY A 41 -5.61 4.96 -6.06
CA GLY A 41 -7.09 4.94 -6.13
C GLY A 41 -7.73 4.12 -5.00
N ALA A 42 -6.95 3.65 -4.03
CA ALA A 42 -7.44 2.94 -2.87
C ALA A 42 -7.83 3.93 -1.77
N ASN A 43 -8.91 3.67 -1.04
CA ASN A 43 -9.17 4.46 0.16
C ASN A 43 -8.23 4.03 1.30
N LYS A 44 -7.97 4.95 2.24
CA LYS A 44 -7.12 4.70 3.41
C LYS A 44 -7.56 3.49 4.23
N ALA A 45 -8.86 3.31 4.45
CA ALA A 45 -9.38 2.20 5.25
C ALA A 45 -9.03 0.84 4.62
N SER A 46 -9.08 0.74 3.29
CA SER A 46 -8.66 -0.45 2.55
C SER A 46 -7.15 -0.68 2.66
N ILE A 47 -6.34 0.37 2.61
CA ILE A 47 -4.88 0.25 2.84
C ILE A 47 -4.60 -0.31 4.24
N TYR A 48 -5.18 0.28 5.29
CA TYR A 48 -5.02 -0.21 6.67
C TYR A 48 -5.57 -1.62 6.88
N TYR A 49 -6.62 -2.00 6.15
CA TYR A 49 -7.17 -3.35 6.20
C TYR A 49 -6.22 -4.38 5.55
N HIS A 50 -5.54 -4.00 4.47
CA HIS A 50 -4.64 -4.88 3.72
C HIS A 50 -3.24 -4.99 4.33
N PHE A 51 -2.76 -3.96 5.04
CA PHE A 51 -1.38 -3.85 5.54
C PHE A 51 -1.32 -3.59 7.05
N LYS A 52 -2.02 -4.42 7.83
CA LYS A 52 -2.05 -4.33 9.30
C LYS A 52 -0.82 -4.91 9.97
#